data_AF-A0A9E5PP59-F1
#
_entry.id   AF-A0A9E5PP59-F1
#
_cell.length_a   1.000
_cell.length_b   1.000
_cell.length_c   1.000
_cell.angle_alpha   90.00
_cell.angle_beta   90.00
_cell.angle_gamma   90.00
#
_symmetry.space_group_name_H-M   'P 1'
#
loop_
_entity.id
_entity.type
_entity.pdbx_description
1 polymer ?
#
loop_
_entity_poly.entity_id
_entity_poly.type
_entity_poly.pdbx_seq_one_letter_code
_entity_poly.pdbx_strand_id
1 'polypeptide(L)'
;MGNENLHPKGNEDVDGKSASDKYVTIFVEAKQHRWPKNEPISFAQVVKLEVPDYDPDSPITYSVKWTRGNGDKPEGILVPGASVKVKDGIRFTVSETGQS
;
A
#
# COMPACT_ATOMS: atom_id res chain seq x y z
N MET A 1 24.60 9.28 53.86
CA MET A 1 23.31 9.34 53.14
C MET A 1 23.45 8.49 51.89
N GLY A 2 22.74 7.37 51.85
CA GLY A 2 22.67 6.52 50.66
C GLY A 2 21.62 7.06 49.68
N ASN A 3 21.80 6.72 48.42
CA ASN A 3 20.77 6.76 47.40
C ASN A 3 20.85 5.49 46.55
N GLU A 4 20.25 4.43 47.09
CA GLU A 4 19.72 3.30 46.33
C GLU A 4 18.34 3.70 45.78
N ASN A 5 18.16 3.60 44.46
CA ASN A 5 16.99 3.00 43.81
C ASN A 5 17.20 3.11 42.29
N LEU A 6 17.58 2.02 41.64
CA LEU A 6 16.65 1.08 41.01
C LEU A 6 15.70 1.81 40.04
N HIS A 7 16.17 2.03 38.81
CA HIS A 7 15.26 2.11 37.68
C HIS A 7 14.96 0.68 37.20
N PRO A 8 13.67 0.32 37.06
CA PRO A 8 13.24 -1.03 36.79
C PRO A 8 13.52 -1.46 35.35
N LYS A 9 13.69 -2.77 35.22
CA LYS A 9 13.71 -3.57 34.01
C LYS A 9 12.63 -3.13 33.00
N GLY A 10 13.05 -2.55 31.89
CA GLY A 10 12.33 -2.65 30.63
C GLY A 10 12.90 -3.83 29.86
N ASN A 11 12.27 -5.00 29.98
CA ASN A 11 12.52 -6.11 29.08
C ASN A 11 12.05 -5.68 27.67
N GLU A 12 12.99 -5.40 26.77
CA GLU A 12 12.77 -5.36 25.33
C GLU A 12 13.45 -6.57 24.69
N ASP A 13 13.16 -7.74 25.23
CA ASP A 13 13.23 -8.97 24.47
C ASP A 13 11.87 -9.12 23.78
N VAL A 14 11.83 -8.95 22.45
CA VAL A 14 11.33 -9.95 21.50
C VAL A 14 11.28 -9.37 20.07
N ASP A 15 11.93 -10.12 19.19
CA ASP A 15 11.77 -10.14 17.73
C ASP A 15 12.54 -9.06 16.94
N GLY A 16 13.87 -9.17 16.97
CA GLY A 16 14.74 -8.82 15.86
C GLY A 16 14.44 -9.68 14.61
N LYS A 17 13.23 -9.58 14.07
CA LYS A 17 12.82 -10.20 12.81
C LYS A 17 12.60 -9.08 11.81
N SER A 18 13.72 -8.61 11.26
CA SER A 18 13.83 -7.96 9.96
C SER A 18 12.54 -7.32 9.45
N ALA A 19 12.23 -6.11 9.95
CA ALA A 19 11.05 -5.34 9.54
C ALA A 19 11.01 -5.01 8.02
N SER A 20 12.11 -5.30 7.30
CA SER A 20 12.26 -5.21 5.85
C SER A 20 11.37 -6.17 5.06
N ASP A 21 10.99 -7.32 5.63
CA ASP A 21 10.29 -8.36 4.86
C ASP A 21 8.77 -8.21 4.83
N LYS A 22 8.20 -7.23 5.56
CA LYS A 22 6.74 -7.06 5.69
C LYS A 22 6.17 -6.07 4.69
N TYR A 23 7.01 -5.25 4.07
CA TYR A 23 6.62 -4.24 3.10
C TYR A 23 7.15 -4.60 1.71
N VAL A 24 6.41 -4.20 0.69
CA VAL A 24 6.77 -4.31 -0.72
C VAL A 24 6.80 -2.92 -1.32
N THR A 25 7.61 -2.75 -2.37
CA THR A 25 7.63 -1.51 -3.12
C THR A 25 6.57 -1.60 -4.22
N ILE A 26 5.56 -0.74 -4.14
CA ILE A 26 4.57 -0.55 -5.19
C ILE A 26 4.85 0.76 -5.90
N PHE A 27 4.41 0.88 -7.15
CA PHE A 27 4.49 2.13 -7.89
C PHE A 27 3.06 2.62 -8.13
N VAL A 28 2.76 3.90 -7.92
CA VAL A 28 1.44 4.52 -8.19
C VAL A 28 1.70 5.76 -9.06
N GLU A 29 1.16 5.82 -10.28
CA GLU A 29 1.48 6.83 -11.31
C GLU A 29 2.99 7.15 -11.38
N ALA A 30 3.79 6.08 -11.48
CA ALA A 30 5.27 6.10 -11.49
C ALA A 30 5.96 6.53 -10.18
N LYS A 31 5.24 6.85 -9.11
CA LYS A 31 5.80 7.16 -7.79
C LYS A 31 5.97 5.90 -6.94
N GLN A 32 7.11 5.74 -6.28
CA GLN A 32 7.37 4.59 -5.39
C GLN A 32 6.72 4.78 -4.02
N HIS A 33 5.96 3.78 -3.57
CA HIS A 33 5.32 3.71 -2.27
C HIS A 33 5.63 2.38 -1.58
N ARG A 34 5.81 2.41 -0.26
CA ARG A 34 5.93 1.19 0.55
C ARG A 34 4.56 0.76 1.00
N TRP A 35 4.19 -0.49 0.72
CA TRP A 35 2.90 -1.05 1.11
C TRP A 35 3.08 -2.39 1.83
N PRO A 36 2.30 -2.70 2.88
CA PRO A 36 2.38 -3.97 3.56
C PRO A 36 1.99 -5.15 2.65
N LYS A 37 2.89 -6.14 2.50
CA LYS A 37 2.72 -7.27 1.56
C LYS A 37 1.53 -8.19 1.88
N ASN A 38 1.06 -8.13 3.12
CA ASN A 38 -0.07 -8.93 3.60
C ASN A 38 -1.40 -8.18 3.49
N GLU A 39 -1.37 -6.91 3.07
CA GLU A 39 -2.55 -6.07 3.01
C GLU A 39 -2.98 -5.86 1.56
N PRO A 40 -4.24 -6.14 1.20
CA PRO A 40 -4.74 -5.81 -0.12
C PRO A 40 -4.88 -4.29 -0.25
N ILE A 41 -4.49 -3.75 -1.39
CA ILE A 41 -4.72 -2.35 -1.71
C ILE A 41 -6.06 -2.23 -2.45
N SER A 42 -6.92 -1.37 -1.94
CA SER A 42 -8.20 -1.05 -2.56
C SER A 42 -8.04 0.09 -3.56
N PHE A 43 -8.95 0.18 -4.53
CA PHE A 43 -9.00 1.28 -5.49
C PHE A 43 -8.85 2.65 -4.83
N ALA A 44 -9.68 2.94 -3.82
CA ALA A 44 -9.63 4.23 -3.12
C ALA A 44 -8.29 4.49 -2.41
N GLN A 45 -7.58 3.45 -1.97
CA GLN A 45 -6.25 3.60 -1.37
C GLN A 45 -5.22 4.01 -2.42
N VAL A 46 -5.23 3.36 -3.60
CA VAL A 46 -4.34 3.75 -4.70
C VAL A 46 -4.57 5.21 -5.09
N VAL A 47 -5.83 5.60 -5.29
CA VAL A 47 -6.15 6.97 -5.68
C VAL A 47 -5.77 7.95 -4.57
N LYS A 48 -6.01 7.64 -3.29
CA LYS A 48 -5.59 8.49 -2.16
C LYS A 48 -4.08 8.65 -2.00
N LEU A 49 -3.28 7.68 -2.41
CA LEU A 49 -1.81 7.77 -2.35
C LEU A 49 -1.25 8.84 -3.31
N GLU A 50 -1.98 9.11 -4.38
CA GLU A 50 -1.63 10.08 -5.41
C GLU A 50 -2.38 11.39 -5.23
N VAL A 51 -3.69 11.29 -5.06
CA VAL A 51 -4.64 12.38 -4.87
C VAL A 51 -5.22 12.26 -3.45
N PRO A 52 -4.56 12.82 -2.42
CA PRO A 52 -5.09 12.79 -1.06
C PRO A 52 -6.43 13.52 -0.93
N ASP A 53 -6.74 14.41 -1.88
CA ASP A 53 -8.01 15.14 -2.02
C ASP A 53 -9.10 14.32 -2.75
N TYR A 54 -8.85 13.03 -3.01
CA TYR A 54 -9.81 12.17 -3.70
C TYR A 54 -11.12 12.04 -2.91
N ASP A 55 -12.21 12.49 -3.55
CA ASP A 55 -13.55 12.37 -3.02
C ASP A 55 -14.31 11.18 -3.66
N PRO A 56 -14.74 10.19 -2.87
CA PRO A 56 -15.47 9.04 -3.38
C PRO A 56 -16.89 9.37 -3.86
N ASP A 57 -17.44 10.55 -3.53
CA ASP A 57 -18.76 11.01 -4.00
C ASP A 57 -18.66 11.68 -5.38
N SER A 58 -17.45 11.84 -5.92
CA SER A 58 -17.23 12.42 -7.24
C SER A 58 -17.84 11.53 -8.34
N PRO A 59 -18.57 12.08 -9.33
CA PRO A 59 -19.13 11.31 -10.44
C PRO A 59 -18.06 10.79 -11.42
N ILE A 60 -16.78 11.09 -11.17
CA ILE A 60 -15.66 10.67 -12.01
C ILE A 60 -15.38 9.19 -11.75
N THR A 61 -15.55 8.37 -12.77
CA THR A 61 -15.16 6.96 -12.70
C THR A 61 -13.68 6.86 -13.00
N TYR A 62 -12.88 6.44 -12.01
CA TYR A 62 -11.49 6.06 -12.26
C TYR A 62 -11.38 4.54 -12.40
N SER A 63 -10.44 4.13 -13.23
CA SER A 63 -9.97 2.76 -13.36
C SER A 63 -8.51 2.72 -12.92
N VAL A 64 -8.21 1.92 -11.90
CA VAL A 64 -6.83 1.70 -11.48
C VAL A 64 -6.30 0.49 -12.23
N LYS A 65 -5.49 0.69 -13.26
CA LYS A 65 -4.81 -0.40 -13.94
C LYS A 65 -3.59 -0.82 -13.12
N TRP A 66 -3.38 -2.10 -12.93
CA TRP A 66 -2.13 -2.61 -12.39
C TRP A 66 -1.36 -3.40 -13.44
N THR A 67 -0.04 -3.24 -13.45
CA THR A 67 0.89 -3.90 -14.36
C THR A 67 2.07 -4.47 -13.57
N ARG A 68 2.77 -5.45 -14.17
CA ARG A 68 3.80 -6.26 -13.50
C ARG A 68 3.25 -7.09 -12.32
N GLY A 69 2.03 -7.61 -12.50
CA GLY A 69 1.40 -8.56 -11.58
C GLY A 69 1.99 -9.97 -11.63
N ASN A 70 1.33 -10.93 -10.99
CA ASN A 70 1.86 -12.28 -10.79
C ASN A 70 1.87 -13.11 -12.09
N GLY A 71 3.07 -13.41 -12.62
CA GLY A 71 3.34 -14.46 -13.62
C GLY A 71 2.38 -14.47 -14.81
N ASP A 72 1.36 -15.33 -14.75
CA ASP A 72 0.31 -15.52 -15.75
C ASP A 72 -0.58 -14.29 -16.04
N LYS A 73 -0.68 -13.34 -15.11
CA LYS A 73 -1.40 -12.08 -15.35
C LYS A 73 -0.47 -10.91 -15.09
N PRO A 74 0.28 -10.46 -16.11
CA PRO A 74 1.15 -9.32 -15.95
C PRO A 74 0.35 -8.03 -15.74
N GLU A 75 -0.93 -7.97 -16.12
CA GLU A 75 -1.76 -6.78 -15.99
C GLU A 75 -3.23 -7.09 -15.68
N GLY A 76 -3.93 -6.09 -15.12
CA GLY A 76 -5.36 -6.12 -14.87
C GLY A 76 -5.89 -4.75 -14.42
N ILE A 77 -7.21 -4.66 -14.20
CA ILE A 77 -7.87 -3.42 -13.78
C ILE A 77 -8.51 -3.64 -12.40
N LEU A 78 -8.36 -2.65 -11.53
CA LEU A 78 -8.92 -2.54 -10.21
C LEU A 78 -10.03 -1.48 -10.26
N VAL A 79 -11.27 -1.94 -10.12
CA VAL A 79 -12.47 -1.10 -10.14
C VAL A 79 -12.80 -0.56 -8.75
N PRO A 80 -13.57 0.52 -8.63
CA PRO A 80 -14.10 0.98 -7.34
C PRO A 80 -14.86 -0.15 -6.62
N GLY A 81 -14.58 -0.34 -5.34
CA GLY A 81 -15.10 -1.44 -4.52
C GLY A 81 -14.28 -2.74 -4.61
N ALA A 82 -13.32 -2.85 -5.53
CA ALA A 82 -12.41 -3.98 -5.59
C ALA A 82 -11.07 -3.71 -4.88
N SER A 83 -10.41 -4.79 -4.46
CA SER A 83 -9.11 -4.79 -3.80
C SER A 83 -8.22 -5.89 -4.38
N VAL A 84 -6.92 -5.61 -4.51
CA VAL A 84 -5.94 -6.56 -5.06
C VAL A 84 -4.76 -6.72 -4.12
N LYS A 85 -4.21 -7.93 -4.05
CA LYS A 85 -2.97 -8.18 -3.30
C LYS A 85 -1.80 -7.55 -4.05
N VAL A 86 -1.10 -6.65 -3.38
CA VAL A 86 0.13 -6.07 -3.91
C VAL A 86 1.30 -7.05 -3.80
N LYS A 87 2.29 -6.87 -4.67
CA LYS A 87 3.58 -7.56 -4.61
C LYS A 87 4.70 -6.58 -4.87
N ASP A 88 5.92 -6.98 -4.55
CA ASP A 88 7.09 -6.17 -4.85
C ASP A 88 7.22 -5.93 -6.35
N GLY A 89 7.36 -4.67 -6.74
CA GLY A 89 7.49 -4.26 -8.13
C GLY A 89 6.19 -4.07 -8.90
N ILE A 90 5.02 -4.26 -8.26
CA ILE A 90 3.72 -3.99 -8.89
C ILE A 90 3.57 -2.50 -9.19
N ARG A 91 2.96 -2.16 -10.32
CA ARG A 91 2.71 -0.77 -10.72
C ARG A 91 1.23 -0.53 -10.90
N PHE A 92 0.72 0.50 -10.27
CA PHE A 92 -0.63 1.01 -10.38
C PHE A 92 -0.60 2.29 -11.21
N THR A 93 -1.54 2.37 -12.13
CA THR A 93 -1.78 3.49 -13.02
C THR A 93 -3.22 3.89 -12.81
N VAL A 94 -3.45 5.14 -12.44
CA VAL A 94 -4.80 5.67 -12.28
C VAL A 94 -5.21 6.27 -13.62
N SER A 95 -6.36 5.88 -14.14
CA SER A 95 -6.88 6.43 -15.39
C SER A 95 -8.33 6.83 -15.22
N GLU A 96 -8.69 8.03 -15.64
CA GLU A 96 -10.08 8.48 -15.68
C GLU A 96 -10.83 7.69 -16.76
N THR A 97 -11.66 6.74 -16.34
CA THR A 97 -12.61 6.02 -17.20
C THR A 97 -13.90 6.83 -17.25
N GLY A 98 -13.85 7.99 -17.90
CA GLY A 98 -15.04 8.79 -18.17
C GLY A 98 -15.08 9.08 -19.65
N GLN A 99 -15.73 8.21 -20.44
CA GLN A 99 -16.39 8.49 -21.74
C GLN A 99 -16.52 7.20 -22.59
N SER A 100 -17.75 6.86 -22.94
CA SER A 100 -18.10 6.26 -24.23
C SER A 100 -19.24 7.08 -24.82
#